data_AF-A0AA86T238-F1
#
_entry.id   AF-A0AA86T238-F1
#
_cell.length_a   1.000
_cell.length_b   1.000
_cell.length_c   1.000
_cell.angle_alpha   90.00
_cell.angle_beta   90.00
_cell.angle_gamma   90.00
#
_symmetry.space_group_name_H-M   'P 1'
#
loop_
_entity.id
_entity.type
_entity.pdbx_description
1 polymer ?
#
loop_
_entity_poly.entity_id
_entity_poly.type
_entity_poly.pdbx_seq_one_letter_code
_entity_poly.pdbx_strand_id
1 'polypeptide(L)' 'MARTTLDIDTPILKELKALQKSEKRSLGQVVSHLLAEALARRTRKHGKRELKWTAKPMRAQLDLDDKDHLYAILDDERP' A
#
# COMPACT_ATOMS: atom_id res chain seq x y z
N MET A 1 -5.46 20.66 -0.40
CA MET A 1 -6.40 19.93 -1.28
C MET A 1 -6.59 20.74 -2.55
N ALA A 2 -6.64 20.09 -3.71
CA ALA A 2 -6.99 20.75 -4.97
C ALA A 2 -8.52 20.82 -5.13
N ARG A 3 -9.05 21.95 -5.63
CA ARG A 3 -10.47 22.11 -5.94
C ARG A 3 -10.70 21.74 -7.40
N THR A 4 -11.57 20.76 -7.62
CA THR A 4 -11.90 20.27 -8.98
C THR A 4 -13.41 20.34 -9.17
N THR A 5 -13.85 20.84 -10.32
CA THR A 5 -15.26 20.78 -10.74
C THR A 5 -15.42 19.55 -11.63
N LEU A 6 -16.41 18.73 -11.30
CA LEU A 6 -16.71 17.44 -11.92
C LEU A 6 -18.21 17.40 -12.16
N ASP A 7 -18.62 16.98 -13.36
CA ASP A 7 -20.03 16.73 -13.66
C ASP A 7 -20.44 15.35 -13.13
N ILE A 8 -21.48 15.31 -12.30
CA ILE A 8 -22.01 14.09 -11.69
C ILE A 8 -23.47 13.94 -12.09
N ASP A 9 -23.83 12.76 -12.58
CA ASP A 9 -25.22 12.45 -12.93
C ASP A 9 -26.16 12.66 -11.72
N THR A 10 -27.34 13.19 -11.99
CA THR A 10 -28.33 13.54 -10.96
C THR A 10 -28.71 12.36 -10.02
N PRO A 11 -28.86 11.11 -10.51
CA PRO A 11 -29.12 9.96 -9.63
C PRO A 11 -27.97 9.71 -8.65
N ILE A 12 -26.73 9.76 -9.12
CA ILE A 12 -25.53 9.54 -8.31
C ILE A 12 -25.40 10.65 -7.27
N LEU A 13 -25.63 11.91 -7.66
CA LEU A 13 -25.60 13.03 -6.72
C LEU A 13 -26.64 12.89 -5.60
N LYS A 14 -27.82 12.34 -5.90
CA LYS A 14 -28.87 12.08 -4.90
C LYS A 14 -28.41 11.04 -3.88
N GLU A 15 -27.79 9.96 -4.33
CA GLU A 15 -27.23 8.92 -3.45
C GLU A 15 -26.09 9.45 -2.57
N LEU A 16 -25.16 10.23 -3.15
CA LEU A 16 -24.07 10.85 -2.39
C LEU A 16 -24.59 11.78 -1.29
N LYS A 17 -25.66 12.54 -1.55
CA LYS A 17 -26.30 13.39 -0.53
C LYS A 17 -27.02 12.58 0.55
N ALA A 18 -27.57 11.41 0.21
CA ALA A 18 -28.15 10.51 1.21
C ALA A 18 -27.05 9.95 2.14
N LEU A 19 -25.92 9.51 1.56
CA LEU A 19 -24.76 9.03 2.30
C LEU A 19 -24.13 10.12 3.19
N GLN A 20 -24.09 11.35 2.68
CA GLN A 20 -23.62 12.50 3.44
C GLN A 20 -24.43 12.68 4.74
N LYS A 21 -25.76 12.53 4.68
CA LYS A 21 -26.64 12.67 5.83
C LYS A 21 -26.46 11.52 6.83
N SER A 22 -26.26 10.29 6.36
CA SER A 22 -26.04 9.13 7.25
C SER A 22 -24.69 9.18 7.95
N GLU A 23 -23.63 9.57 7.25
CA GLU A 23 -22.26 9.57 7.80
C GLU A 23 -21.89 10.83 8.58
N LYS A 24 -22.71 11.89 8.51
CA LYS A 24 -22.44 13.21 9.12
C LYS A 24 -21.08 13.80 8.70
N ARG A 25 -20.66 13.53 7.46
CA ARG A 25 -19.40 14.03 6.86
C ARG A 25 -19.69 15.08 5.78
N SER A 26 -18.67 15.83 5.36
CA SER A 26 -18.80 16.71 4.21
C SER A 26 -18.93 15.91 2.91
N LEU A 27 -19.68 16.44 1.92
CA LEU A 27 -19.84 15.79 0.62
C LEU A 27 -18.50 15.51 -0.06
N GLY A 28 -17.54 16.44 0.04
CA GLY A 28 -16.19 16.26 -0.50
C GLY A 28 -15.42 15.10 0.13
N GLN A 29 -15.57 14.88 1.45
CA GLN A 29 -14.94 13.74 2.14
C GLN A 29 -15.57 12.41 1.70
N VAL A 30 -16.90 12.35 1.60
CA VAL A 30 -17.61 11.15 1.14
C VAL A 30 -17.17 10.79 -0.29
N VAL A 31 -17.18 11.77 -1.20
CA VAL A 31 -16.73 11.58 -2.58
C VAL A 31 -15.27 11.16 -2.64
N SER A 32 -14.39 11.82 -1.89
CA SER A 32 -12.95 11.48 -1.88
C SER A 32 -12.71 10.04 -1.39
N HIS A 33 -13.43 9.60 -0.36
CA HIS A 33 -13.33 8.25 0.17
C HIS A 33 -13.79 7.23 -0.88
N LEU A 34 -15.01 7.38 -1.41
CA LEU A 34 -15.58 6.44 -2.37
C LEU A 34 -14.73 6.36 -3.65
N LEU A 35 -14.22 7.50 -4.12
CA LEU A 35 -13.35 7.56 -5.27
C LEU A 35 -12.00 6.86 -4.99
N ALA A 36 -11.40 7.08 -3.82
CA ALA A 36 -10.17 6.39 -3.43
C ALA A 36 -10.37 4.87 -3.38
N GLU A 37 -11.49 4.40 -2.83
CA GLU A 37 -11.81 2.97 -2.77
C GLU A 37 -12.03 2.37 -4.17
N ALA A 38 -12.77 3.07 -5.04
CA ALA A 38 -13.00 2.65 -6.43
C ALA A 38 -11.69 2.58 -7.23
N LEU A 39 -10.84 3.60 -7.10
CA LEU A 39 -9.51 3.63 -7.73
C LEU A 39 -8.61 2.52 -7.19
N ALA A 40 -8.59 2.29 -5.87
CA ALA A 40 -7.82 1.20 -5.28
C ALA A 40 -8.28 -0.16 -5.81
N ARG A 41 -9.60 -0.40 -5.90
CA ARG A 41 -10.16 -1.62 -6.50
C ARG A 41 -9.77 -1.79 -7.98
N ARG A 42 -9.77 -0.70 -8.75
CA ARG A 42 -9.35 -0.72 -10.16
C ARG A 42 -7.85 -0.96 -10.30
N THR A 43 -7.01 -0.29 -9.51
CA THR A 43 -5.55 -0.44 -9.56
C THR A 43 -5.09 -1.81 -9.08
N ARG A 44 -5.78 -2.43 -8.10
CA ARG A 44 -5.49 -3.80 -7.66
C ARG A 44 -5.75 -4.86 -8.74
N LYS A 45 -6.44 -4.54 -9.85
CA LYS A 45 -6.50 -5.43 -11.02
C LYS A 45 -5.18 -5.50 -11.80
N HIS A 46 -4.18 -4.64 -11.53
CA HIS A 46 -2.84 -4.80 -12.07
C HIS A 46 -2.08 -5.91 -11.35
N GLY A 47 -2.44 -7.15 -11.69
CA GLY A 47 -1.73 -8.38 -11.38
C GLY A 47 -1.63 -8.70 -9.89
N LYS A 48 -1.92 -9.94 -9.50
CA LYS A 48 -1.20 -10.47 -8.33
C LYS A 48 0.28 -10.21 -8.60
N ARG A 49 0.93 -9.37 -7.78
CA ARG A 49 2.39 -9.35 -7.76
C ARG A 49 2.80 -10.74 -7.33
N GLU A 50 3.13 -11.58 -8.31
CA GLU A 50 3.68 -12.89 -8.02
C GLU A 50 4.95 -12.66 -7.21
N LEU A 51 5.01 -13.35 -6.06
CA LEU A 51 6.20 -13.35 -5.24
C LEU A 51 7.35 -13.91 -6.10
N LYS A 52 8.20 -13.01 -6.60
CA LYS A 52 9.40 -13.41 -7.33
C LYS A 52 10.48 -13.76 -6.31
N TRP A 53 10.55 -15.05 -6.00
CA TRP A 53 11.68 -15.60 -5.24
C TRP A 53 12.98 -15.26 -5.97
N THR A 54 13.81 -14.44 -5.32
CA THR A 54 15.10 -14.04 -5.85
C THR A 54 16.16 -14.88 -5.16
N ALA A 55 16.68 -15.90 -5.85
CA ALA A 55 17.85 -16.64 -5.41
C ALA A 55 19.08 -16.06 -6.10
N LYS A 56 20.09 -15.70 -5.32
CA LYS A 56 21.42 -15.30 -5.82
C LYS A 56 22.47 -16.10 -5.05
N PRO A 57 23.57 -16.52 -5.71
CA PRO A 57 24.66 -17.18 -5.01
C PRO A 57 25.32 -16.19 -4.04
N MET A 58 25.03 -16.33 -2.75
CA MET A 58 25.60 -15.52 -1.67
C MET A 58 26.96 -16.08 -1.25
N ARG A 59 27.90 -16.22 -2.20
CA ARG A 59 29.25 -16.80 -2.01
C ARG A 59 29.71 -16.63 -0.56
N ALA A 60 29.88 -17.75 0.15
CA ALA A 60 30.12 -17.74 1.59
C ALA A 60 31.32 -16.84 1.90
N GLN A 61 31.06 -15.73 2.61
CA GLN A 61 32.11 -14.82 3.08
C GLN A 61 32.73 -15.31 4.40
N LEU A 62 32.06 -16.25 5.05
CA LEU A 62 32.41 -16.81 6.35
C LEU A 62 32.26 -18.33 6.28
N ASP A 63 33.26 -19.04 6.80
CA ASP A 63 33.13 -20.46 7.11
C ASP A 63 32.40 -20.62 8.44
N LEU A 64 31.28 -21.35 8.44
CA LEU A 64 30.43 -21.54 9.62
C LEU A 64 30.95 -22.63 10.56
N ASP A 65 31.91 -23.44 10.09
CA ASP A 65 32.59 -24.43 10.92
C ASP A 65 33.67 -23.78 11.80
N ASP A 66 34.15 -22.59 11.43
CA ASP A 66 34.98 -21.74 12.27
C ASP A 66 34.12 -20.94 13.27
N LYS A 67 33.93 -21.53 14.47
CA LYS A 67 33.12 -20.94 15.53
C LYS A 67 33.73 -19.66 16.08
N ASP A 68 35.04 -19.58 16.17
CA ASP A 68 35.70 -18.42 16.74
C ASP A 68 35.52 -17.19 15.83
N HIS A 69 35.66 -17.37 14.51
CA HIS A 69 35.42 -16.31 13.53
C HIS A 69 33.93 -15.92 13.45
N LEU A 70 33.01 -16.88 13.58
CA LEU A 70 31.57 -16.61 13.64
C LEU A 70 31.20 -15.76 14.86
N TYR A 71 31.68 -16.13 16.05
CA TYR A 71 31.38 -15.39 17.28
C TYR A 71 32.03 -14.01 17.29
N ALA A 72 33.24 -13.86 16.73
CA ALA A 72 33.88 -12.56 16.59
C ALA A 72 33.06 -11.56 15.74
N ILE A 73 32.39 -12.02 14.67
CA ILE A 73 31.52 -11.18 13.83
C ILE A 73 30.19 -10.87 14.54
N LEU A 74 29.62 -11.84 15.26
CA LEU A 74 28.38 -11.65 16.01
C LEU A 74 28.56 -10.67 17.19
N ASP A 75 29.73 -10.67 17.82
CA ASP A 75 30.05 -9.79 18.95
C ASP A 75 30.50 -8.38 18.49
N ASP A 76 30.98 -8.22 17.25
CA ASP A 76 31.30 -6.92 16.64
C ASP A 76 30.02 -6.31 16.01
N GLU A 77 29.03 -5.97 16.84
CA GLU A 77 27.82 -5.24 16.42
C GLU A 77 28.16 -3.83 15.92
N ARG A 78 28.60 -3.72 14.66
CA ARG A 78 28.64 -2.45 13.93
C ARG A 78 27.82 -2.56 12.63
N PRO A 79 26.93 -1.59 12.36
CA PRO A 79 26.02 -1.62 11.21
C PRO A 79 26.73 -1.44 9.86
#